data_AF-A0AAD0PUH0-F1
#
_entry.id   AF-A0AAD0PUH0-F1
#
_cell.length_a   1.000
_cell.length_b   1.000
_cell.length_c   1.000
_cell.angle_alpha   90.00
_cell.angle_beta   90.00
_cell.angle_gamma   90.00
#
_symmetry.space_group_name_H-M   'P 1'
#
loop_
_entity.id
_entity.type
_entity.pdbx_description
1 polymer ?
#
loop_
_entity_poly.entity_id
_entity_poly.type
_entity_poly.pdbx_seq_one_letter_code
_entity_poly.pdbx_strand_id
1 'polypeptide(L)'
;MNRFRNRLLRTQYDAMVEAHQRRDPYLFTPEGVPHRANALALAFWNGFEGVVMGTGFSKSERSSPAYACWRAGQDCRVAAH
;
A
#
# COMPACT_ATOMS: atom_id res chain seq x y z
N MET A 1 -11.87 -3.97 1.94
CA MET A 1 -12.59 -3.23 3.00
C MET A 1 -11.55 -2.69 3.99
N ASN A 2 -11.54 -1.37 4.25
CA ASN A 2 -10.55 -0.75 5.12
C ASN A 2 -10.78 -1.14 6.59
N ARG A 3 -9.77 -1.75 7.22
CA ARG A 3 -9.86 -2.36 8.55
C ARG A 3 -9.25 -1.51 9.68
N PHE A 4 -8.66 -0.37 9.33
CA PHE A 4 -7.94 0.46 10.30
C PHE A 4 -8.91 1.27 11.17
N ARG A 5 -8.80 1.09 12.49
CA ARG A 5 -9.55 1.90 13.47
C ARG A 5 -8.94 3.29 13.67
N ASN A 6 -7.63 3.42 13.46
CA ASN A 6 -6.93 4.71 13.53
C ASN A 6 -7.24 5.53 12.28
N ARG A 7 -7.71 6.78 12.46
CA ARG A 7 -8.11 7.68 11.37
C ARG A 7 -6.98 7.95 10.39
N LEU A 8 -5.75 8.17 10.87
CA LEU A 8 -4.58 8.44 10.02
C LEU A 8 -4.29 7.25 9.10
N LEU A 9 -4.23 6.04 9.67
CA LEU A 9 -3.95 4.82 8.90
C LEU A 9 -5.07 4.50 7.92
N ARG A 10 -6.31 4.78 8.32
CA ARG A 10 -7.49 4.62 7.45
C ARG A 10 -7.37 5.52 6.23
N THR A 11 -7.13 6.82 6.44
CA THR A 11 -6.92 7.79 5.35
C THR A 11 -5.75 7.39 4.46
N GLN A 12 -4.63 6.94 5.05
CA GLN A 12 -3.48 6.50 4.27
C GLN A 12 -3.80 5.28 3.38
N TYR A 13 -4.51 4.29 3.93
CA TYR A 13 -4.96 3.12 3.18
C TYR A 13 -5.88 3.53 2.03
N ASP A 14 -6.91 4.35 2.32
CA ASP A 14 -7.89 4.77 1.30
C ASP A 14 -7.21 5.55 0.17
N ALA A 15 -6.28 6.45 0.51
CA ALA A 15 -5.49 7.19 -0.48
C ALA A 15 -4.67 6.29 -1.39
N MET A 16 -4.07 5.21 -0.87
CA MET A 16 -3.32 4.25 -1.70
C MET A 16 -4.22 3.46 -2.65
N VAL A 17 -5.39 3.02 -2.16
CA VAL A 17 -6.37 2.31 -3.00
C VAL A 17 -6.87 3.23 -4.11
N GLU A 18 -7.22 4.48 -3.80
CA GLU A 18 -7.65 5.47 -4.79
C GLU A 18 -6.51 5.77 -5.80
N ALA A 19 -5.29 6.00 -5.32
CA ALA A 19 -4.12 6.21 -6.17
C ALA A 19 -3.90 5.05 -7.14
N HIS A 20 -4.10 3.80 -6.67
CA HIS A 20 -3.98 2.62 -7.52
C HIS A 20 -5.06 2.59 -8.61
N GLN A 21 -6.32 2.83 -8.23
CA GLN A 21 -7.47 2.86 -9.15
C GLN A 21 -7.34 3.93 -10.23
N ARG A 22 -6.81 5.11 -9.86
CA ARG A 22 -6.66 6.26 -10.75
C ARG A 22 -5.36 6.24 -11.55
N ARG A 23 -4.49 5.24 -11.34
CA ARG A 23 -3.12 5.19 -11.87
C ARG A 23 -2.34 6.47 -11.57
N ASP A 24 -2.46 6.94 -10.32
CA ASP A 24 -1.87 8.20 -9.88
C ASP A 24 -0.32 8.17 -9.93
N PRO A 25 0.34 9.30 -10.28
CA PRO A 25 1.81 9.41 -10.34
C PRO A 25 2.54 9.03 -9.05
N TYR A 26 1.83 9.02 -7.92
CA TYR A 26 2.37 8.55 -6.65
C TYR A 26 2.72 7.06 -6.67
N LEU A 27 1.90 6.24 -7.34
CA LEU A 27 2.11 4.79 -7.45
C LEU A 27 2.61 4.35 -8.82
N PHE A 28 2.45 5.17 -9.86
CA PHE A 28 2.86 4.83 -11.21
C PHE A 28 3.78 5.89 -11.81
N THR A 29 4.74 5.47 -12.62
CA THR A 29 5.52 6.39 -13.46
C THR A 29 4.64 6.88 -14.62
N PRO A 30 5.04 7.92 -15.37
CA PRO A 30 4.33 8.35 -16.58
C PRO A 30 4.13 7.24 -17.62
N GLU A 31 5.02 6.25 -17.65
CA GLU A 31 4.96 5.07 -18.51
C GLU A 31 4.00 3.99 -17.98
N GLY A 32 3.38 4.22 -16.82
CA GLY A 32 2.41 3.32 -16.21
C GLY A 32 3.03 2.15 -15.45
N VAL A 33 4.33 2.21 -15.12
CA VAL A 33 5.08 1.19 -14.38
C VAL A 33 5.00 1.48 -12.88
N PRO A 34 5.01 0.47 -11.98
CA PRO A 34 5.10 0.66 -10.53
C PRO A 34 6.22 1.63 -10.11
N HIS A 35 5.84 2.78 -9.54
CA HIS A 35 6.74 3.78 -9.01
C HIS A 35 7.11 3.42 -7.57
N ARG A 36 8.37 3.04 -7.33
CA ARG A 36 8.87 2.58 -6.03
C ARG A 36 9.82 3.57 -5.33
N ALA A 37 9.86 4.83 -5.76
CA ALA A 37 10.83 5.82 -5.26
C ALA A 37 10.51 6.36 -3.86
N ASN A 38 9.26 6.21 -3.38
CA ASN A 38 8.85 6.59 -2.03
C ASN A 38 8.68 5.34 -1.15
N ALA A 39 9.12 5.39 0.11
CA ALA A 39 8.97 4.29 1.07
C ALA A 39 7.52 3.78 1.19
N LEU A 40 6.52 4.66 1.10
CA LEU A 40 5.11 4.26 1.17
C LEU A 40 4.63 3.58 -0.12
N ALA A 41 5.04 4.09 -1.29
CA ALA A 41 4.75 3.46 -2.58
C ALA A 41 5.47 2.11 -2.72
N LEU A 42 6.72 2.02 -2.25
CA LEU A 42 7.46 0.77 -2.14
C LEU A 42 6.73 -0.23 -1.23
N ALA A 43 6.26 0.20 -0.05
CA ALA A 43 5.48 -0.65 0.84
C ALA A 43 4.19 -1.14 0.17
N PHE A 44 3.47 -0.27 -0.55
CA PHE A 44 2.30 -0.65 -1.34
C PHE A 44 2.62 -1.74 -2.36
N TRP A 45 3.63 -1.53 -3.21
CA TRP A 45 3.97 -2.49 -4.26
C TRP A 45 4.49 -3.81 -3.71
N ASN A 46 5.26 -3.80 -2.63
CA ASN A 46 5.65 -5.03 -1.94
C ASN A 46 4.44 -5.80 -1.40
N GLY A 47 3.41 -5.08 -0.93
CA GLY A 47 2.13 -5.67 -0.56
C GLY A 47 1.43 -6.32 -1.74
N PHE A 48 1.32 -5.59 -2.85
CA PHE A 48 0.72 -6.10 -4.08
C PHE A 48 1.46 -7.35 -4.59
N GLU A 49 2.78 -7.34 -4.59
CA GLU A 49 3.60 -8.47 -5.05
C GLU A 49 3.60 -9.66 -4.07
N GLY A 50 3.11 -9.47 -2.84
CA GLY A 50 3.14 -10.47 -1.78
C GLY A 50 4.52 -10.60 -1.14
N VAL A 51 5.40 -9.62 -1.33
CA VAL A 51 6.72 -9.54 -0.71
C VAL A 51 6.58 -9.14 0.76
N VAL A 52 7.16 -9.95 1.63
CA VAL A 52 7.24 -9.67 3.06
C VAL A 52 8.43 -8.74 3.30
N MET A 53 8.18 -7.58 3.92
CA MET A 53 9.23 -6.63 4.30
C MET A 53 10.04 -7.19 5.48
N GLY A 54 11.28 -7.64 5.24
CA GLY A 54 12.15 -8.20 6.29
C GLY A 54 11.56 -9.47 6.92
N THR A 55 11.47 -9.52 8.25
CA THR A 55 10.77 -10.60 8.98
C THR A 55 9.25 -10.43 9.01
N GLY A 56 8.72 -9.43 8.31
CA GLY A 56 7.32 -9.01 8.31
C GLY A 56 7.03 -7.92 9.33
N PHE A 57 5.81 -7.35 9.26
CA PHE A 57 5.38 -6.30 10.18
C PHE A 57 5.06 -6.89 11.56
N SER A 58 5.89 -6.56 12.55
CA SER A 58 5.67 -6.84 13.96
C SER A 58 4.39 -6.15 14.48
N LYS A 59 3.95 -6.52 15.69
CA LYS A 59 2.70 -5.99 16.28
C LYS A 59 2.71 -4.46 16.39
N SER A 60 3.86 -3.85 16.72
CA SER A 60 4.04 -2.39 16.80
C SER A 60 4.10 -1.74 15.42
N GLU A 61 4.69 -2.39 14.41
CA GLU A 61 4.76 -1.82 13.06
C GLU A 61 3.41 -1.83 12.33
N ARG A 62 2.45 -2.64 12.79
CA ARG A 62 1.07 -2.63 12.28
C ARG A 62 0.28 -1.35 12.57
N SER A 63 0.81 -0.46 13.41
CA SER A 63 0.29 0.90 13.57
C SER A 63 1.02 1.95 12.73
N SER A 64 1.88 1.54 11.77
CA SER A 64 2.60 2.47 10.90
C SER A 64 1.84 2.76 9.58
N PRO A 65 2.04 3.94 8.99
CA PRO A 65 1.55 4.25 7.64
C PRO A 65 2.06 3.27 6.56
N ALA A 66 3.29 2.77 6.70
CA ALA A 66 3.87 1.78 5.78
C ALA A 66 3.07 0.47 5.77
N TYR A 67 2.64 -0.01 6.95
CA TYR A 67 1.77 -1.19 7.02
C TYR A 67 0.41 -0.95 6.35
N ALA A 68 -0.17 0.24 6.53
CA ALA A 68 -1.41 0.61 5.85
C ALA A 68 -1.27 0.56 4.32
N CYS A 69 -0.15 1.07 3.79
CA CYS A 69 0.15 1.03 2.35
C CYS A 69 0.35 -0.42 1.86
N TRP A 70 1.14 -1.22 2.57
CA TRP A 70 1.37 -2.64 2.23
C TRP A 70 0.06 -3.45 2.24
N ARG A 71 -0.83 -3.23 3.21
CA ARG A 71 -2.15 -3.86 3.22
C ARG A 71 -3.04 -3.42 2.07
N ALA A 72 -3.00 -2.14 1.69
CA ALA A 72 -3.74 -1.66 0.52
C ALA A 72 -3.28 -2.38 -0.75
N GLY A 73 -1.97 -2.53 -0.95
CA GLY A 73 -1.41 -3.29 -2.08
C GLY A 73 -1.87 -4.74 -2.12
N GLN A 74 -1.82 -5.44 -0.97
CA GLN A 74 -2.33 -6.82 -0.88
C GLN A 74 -3.79 -6.94 -1.28
N ASP A 75 -4.64 -6.07 -0.72
CA ASP A 75 -6.08 -6.12 -0.97
C ASP A 75 -6.41 -5.72 -2.42
N CYS A 76 -5.64 -4.81 -3.04
CA CYS A 76 -5.74 -4.47 -4.47
C CYS A 76 -5.37 -5.64 -5.39
N ARG A 77 -4.38 -6.47 -5.04
CA ARG A 77 -4.07 -7.69 -5.81
C ARG A 77 -5.21 -8.69 -5.77
N VAL A 78 -5.79 -8.92 -4.59
CA VAL A 78 -6.91 -9.87 -4.44
C VAL A 78 -8.11 -9.42 -5.27
N ALA A 79 -8.35 -8.12 -5.40
CA ALA A 79 -9.44 -7.59 -6.23
C ALA A 79 -9.19 -7.66 -7.75
N ALA A 80 -7.95 -7.90 -8.18
CA ALA A 80 -7.56 -8.00 -9.59
C ALA A 80 -7.61 -9.44 -10.14
N HIS A 81 -7.89 -10.42 -9.28
CA HIS A 81 -8.07 -11.84 -9.60
C HIS A 81 -9.50 -12.28 -9.33
#